data_AF-A0AAV8D611-F1
#
_entry.id   AF-A0AAV8D611-F1
#
_cell.length_a   1.000
_cell.length_b   1.000
_cell.length_c   1.000
_cell.angle_alpha   90.00
_cell.angle_beta   90.00
_cell.angle_gamma   90.00
#
_symmetry.space_group_name_H-M   'P 1'
#
loop_
_entity.id
_entity.type
_entity.pdbx_description
1 polymer ?
#
loop_
_entity_poly.entity_id
_entity_poly.type
_entity_poly.pdbx_seq_one_letter_code
_entity_poly.pdbx_strand_id
1 'polypeptide(L)'
;MAIAQQVIAQQQQQHQRQQQEQFHQIQSSTASASWAPPPDHQSAFASAFSDPFSFPPPQSFKLSDEFDSDEWMDSLIGSGDLSPLFADPPLSTDLDRLIMPRGDVLTVDQLPQPVKRDKEPEPEPEPDPDPEPNSKVTVSCSSSQSLPSSSSSHPVLKSLLDCARLAGSNPDLAIKTLDQTRPLVSKLGYPIQRVGFYFTEALSVRLTSTTSPPPPSSSSSSEEFTLCYKTLNDACPYSKFAHLTANQAILEATESATHIHIIDFGVMQGIQWAAFLQALATRPGGKPTRVRISGIPSPSLGSSPIRSLSATGNRLREFAELLELNFEFIPILTPVDQLTVSAFRVDVDECIAVNFMLDLYHLLDDSMERVQYVLRVAKSLNPEVVTLGEYEANLNRVGFVNRFANALSYYCSVFESIEPAMARDSLERVEVERVLFGNRILRAVGLAEGIERTDRMEESGEWMAQMEKSGFKSVQFSNYAISQAKVLLWNYDYSAKYSLVDSTSGFLSLAWDGKKLLTVSSWR
;
A
#
# COMPACT_ATOMS: atom_id res chain seq x y z
N MET A 1 36.34 -32.73 6.69
CA MET A 1 36.28 -31.27 6.49
C MET A 1 37.33 -30.75 5.52
N ALA A 2 38.63 -31.07 5.68
CA ALA A 2 39.69 -30.56 4.78
C ALA A 2 39.50 -30.90 3.28
N ILE A 3 39.05 -32.12 2.95
CA ILE A 3 38.82 -32.53 1.56
C ILE A 3 37.66 -31.77 0.91
N ALA A 4 36.58 -31.49 1.68
CA ALA A 4 35.44 -30.72 1.18
C ALA A 4 35.81 -29.26 0.88
N GLN A 5 36.65 -28.65 1.73
CA GLN A 5 37.17 -27.29 1.49
C GLN A 5 38.10 -27.25 0.26
N GLN A 6 38.87 -28.32 0.03
CA GLN A 6 39.75 -28.41 -1.12
C GLN A 6 38.98 -28.56 -2.44
N VAL A 7 37.88 -29.30 -2.44
CA VAL A 7 36.98 -29.42 -3.61
C VAL A 7 36.28 -28.10 -3.91
N ILE A 8 35.82 -27.37 -2.90
CA ILE A 8 35.18 -26.05 -3.08
C ILE A 8 36.21 -25.04 -3.63
N ALA A 9 37.44 -25.03 -3.12
CA ALA A 9 38.50 -24.18 -3.64
C ALA A 9 38.84 -24.51 -5.11
N GLN A 10 38.85 -25.79 -5.47
CA GLN A 10 39.12 -26.23 -6.84
C GLN A 10 37.99 -25.82 -7.82
N GLN A 11 36.73 -25.90 -7.38
CA GLN A 11 35.59 -25.45 -8.17
C GLN A 11 35.57 -23.93 -8.37
N GLN A 12 35.89 -23.15 -7.33
CA GLN A 12 36.00 -21.70 -7.44
C GLN A 12 37.13 -21.28 -8.39
N GLN A 13 38.25 -21.99 -8.37
CA GLN A 13 39.39 -21.72 -9.26
C GLN A 13 39.10 -22.07 -10.72
N GLN A 14 38.34 -23.14 -10.98
CA GLN A 14 37.86 -23.46 -12.34
C GLN A 14 36.85 -22.42 -12.84
N HIS A 15 35.95 -21.94 -11.98
CA HIS A 15 34.96 -20.94 -12.36
C HIS A 15 35.62 -19.58 -12.71
N GLN A 16 36.66 -19.17 -11.98
CA GLN A 16 37.42 -17.96 -12.32
C GLN A 16 38.19 -18.08 -13.64
N ARG A 17 38.74 -19.26 -13.97
CA ARG A 17 39.41 -19.46 -15.27
C ARG A 17 38.43 -19.37 -16.44
N GLN A 18 37.23 -19.94 -16.30
CA GLN A 18 36.21 -19.83 -17.34
C GLN A 18 35.74 -18.39 -17.56
N GLN A 19 35.60 -17.60 -16.50
CA GLN A 19 35.25 -16.17 -16.63
C GLN A 19 36.36 -15.36 -17.30
N GLN A 20 37.64 -15.65 -17.02
CA GLN A 20 38.77 -14.98 -17.68
C GLN A 20 38.89 -15.33 -19.16
N GLU A 21 38.64 -16.59 -19.53
CA GLU A 21 38.61 -17.03 -20.93
C GLU A 21 37.45 -16.35 -21.70
N GLN A 22 36.27 -16.23 -21.09
CA GLN A 22 35.14 -15.49 -21.65
C GLN A 22 35.47 -14.00 -21.86
N PHE A 23 36.16 -13.38 -20.90
CA PHE A 23 36.55 -11.97 -20.98
C PHE A 23 37.57 -11.72 -22.11
N HIS A 24 38.53 -12.63 -22.30
CA HIS A 24 39.47 -12.55 -23.41
C HIS A 24 38.82 -12.79 -24.78
N GLN A 25 37.77 -13.61 -24.84
CA GLN A 25 37.04 -13.86 -26.08
C GLN A 25 36.19 -12.64 -26.51
N ILE A 26 35.70 -11.85 -25.54
CA ILE A 26 34.96 -10.60 -25.79
C ILE A 26 35.90 -9.45 -26.19
N GLN A 27 37.11 -9.41 -25.64
CA GLN A 27 38.11 -8.37 -26.02
C GLN A 27 38.75 -8.62 -27.38
N SER A 28 38.85 -9.87 -27.84
CA SER A 28 39.40 -10.18 -29.17
C SER A 28 38.43 -9.96 -30.33
N SER A 29 37.12 -9.90 -30.06
CA SER A 29 36.08 -9.64 -31.09
C SER A 29 35.83 -8.14 -31.35
N THR A 30 36.35 -7.25 -30.52
CA THR A 30 36.10 -5.79 -30.59
C THR A 30 37.24 -4.98 -31.21
N ALA A 31 38.32 -5.62 -31.68
CA ALA A 31 39.53 -4.94 -32.17
C ALA A 31 39.66 -4.82 -33.72
N SER A 32 38.60 -5.07 -34.50
CA SER A 32 38.68 -4.94 -35.97
C SER A 32 37.49 -4.20 -36.59
N ALA A 33 37.51 -2.86 -36.53
CA ALA A 33 36.88 -2.01 -37.55
C ALA A 33 37.41 -0.56 -37.45
N SER A 34 38.20 -0.17 -38.45
CA SER A 34 38.81 1.17 -38.62
C SER A 34 37.81 2.20 -39.17
N TRP A 35 37.89 3.44 -38.66
CA TRP A 35 37.04 4.59 -39.00
C TRP A 35 37.64 5.47 -40.11
N ALA A 36 36.82 5.94 -41.05
CA ALA A 36 37.02 7.18 -41.83
C ALA A 36 35.65 7.79 -42.26
N PRO A 37 35.40 9.12 -42.14
CA PRO A 37 34.22 9.83 -42.68
C PRO A 37 34.56 10.52 -44.05
N PRO A 38 33.66 11.10 -44.90
CA PRO A 38 32.39 11.86 -44.65
C PRO A 38 31.32 11.67 -45.81
N PRO A 39 30.47 12.62 -46.28
CA PRO A 39 29.71 13.77 -45.69
C PRO A 39 28.16 13.70 -45.90
N ASP A 40 27.45 14.72 -45.41
CA ASP A 40 26.00 14.99 -45.41
C ASP A 40 25.21 14.82 -46.72
N HIS A 41 23.96 14.31 -46.65
CA HIS A 41 22.72 14.97 -47.15
C HIS A 41 21.45 14.09 -46.99
N GLN A 42 20.47 14.65 -46.27
CA GLN A 42 18.99 14.57 -46.37
C GLN A 42 18.23 13.30 -46.85
N SER A 43 17.33 12.90 -45.93
CA SER A 43 15.90 12.54 -46.10
C SER A 43 15.47 11.08 -46.35
N ALA A 44 14.57 10.67 -45.45
CA ALA A 44 13.35 9.88 -45.64
C ALA A 44 13.39 8.34 -45.62
N PHE A 45 12.64 7.82 -44.62
CA PHE A 45 11.96 6.53 -44.44
C PHE A 45 12.62 5.35 -43.68
N ALA A 46 11.86 4.92 -42.66
CA ALA A 46 11.77 3.62 -41.97
C ALA A 46 12.91 3.25 -40.99
N SER A 47 12.75 3.44 -39.67
CA SER A 47 11.98 2.64 -38.68
C SER A 47 12.66 1.33 -38.24
N ALA A 48 13.03 1.24 -36.96
CA ALA A 48 12.50 0.28 -35.99
C ALA A 48 13.50 0.03 -34.83
N PHE A 49 12.95 0.01 -33.61
CA PHE A 49 13.58 -0.25 -32.30
C PHE A 49 14.22 0.96 -31.61
N SER A 50 13.36 1.82 -31.08
CA SER A 50 13.64 2.67 -29.93
C SER A 50 12.97 2.04 -28.70
N ASP A 51 13.72 2.02 -27.61
CA ASP A 51 13.41 1.40 -26.32
C ASP A 51 12.19 2.06 -25.65
N PRO A 52 11.10 1.33 -25.35
CA PRO A 52 9.85 1.90 -24.82
C PRO A 52 9.88 2.27 -23.32
N PHE A 53 11.02 2.12 -22.63
CA PHE A 53 11.13 2.36 -21.19
C PHE A 53 12.12 3.47 -20.78
N SER A 54 12.54 4.34 -21.70
CA SER A 54 13.27 5.56 -21.33
C SER A 54 12.29 6.67 -20.93
N PHE A 55 12.14 6.87 -19.62
CA PHE A 55 11.55 8.10 -19.08
C PHE A 55 12.51 9.27 -19.30
N PRO A 56 12.04 10.46 -19.70
CA PRO A 56 12.87 11.65 -19.69
C PRO A 56 13.34 11.93 -18.24
N PRO A 57 14.57 12.44 -18.05
CA PRO A 57 15.03 12.84 -16.73
C PRO A 57 14.05 13.88 -16.14
N PRO A 58 13.80 13.88 -14.82
CA PRO A 58 12.82 14.75 -14.21
C PRO A 58 13.17 16.21 -14.50
N GLN A 59 12.24 16.91 -15.17
CA GLN A 59 12.31 18.36 -15.27
C GLN A 59 12.03 18.95 -13.90
N SER A 60 12.86 19.92 -13.48
CA SER A 60 12.68 20.65 -12.24
C SER A 60 11.38 21.46 -12.31
N PHE A 61 10.30 20.98 -11.69
CA PHE A 61 9.09 21.77 -11.47
C PHE A 61 9.38 22.83 -10.40
N LYS A 62 9.10 24.09 -10.73
CA LYS A 62 9.17 25.18 -9.75
C LYS A 62 7.87 25.18 -8.95
N LEU A 63 7.98 25.38 -7.64
CA LEU A 63 6.90 25.37 -6.65
C LEU A 63 5.81 26.47 -6.84
N SER A 64 5.70 27.08 -8.03
CA SER A 64 4.81 28.21 -8.33
C SER A 64 3.72 27.91 -9.36
N ASP A 65 3.68 26.71 -9.94
CA ASP A 65 2.67 26.37 -10.94
C ASP A 65 1.43 25.78 -10.25
N GLU A 66 0.25 26.27 -10.61
CA GLU A 66 -1.03 25.75 -10.13
C GLU A 66 -1.09 24.23 -10.38
N PHE A 67 -1.60 23.47 -9.40
CA PHE A 67 -1.72 22.02 -9.50
C PHE A 67 -2.61 21.63 -10.70
N ASP A 68 -1.99 21.13 -11.77
CA ASP A 68 -2.69 20.57 -12.91
C ASP A 68 -3.04 19.10 -12.63
N SER A 69 -4.32 18.89 -12.37
CA SER A 69 -4.87 17.61 -11.99
C SER A 69 -5.05 16.66 -13.18
N ASP A 70 -5.00 17.19 -14.40
CA ASP A 70 -5.16 16.46 -15.66
C ASP A 70 -3.81 15.93 -16.12
N GLU A 71 -2.76 16.76 -16.08
CA GLU A 71 -1.37 16.33 -16.34
C GLU A 71 -0.94 15.21 -15.38
N TRP A 72 -1.42 15.25 -14.13
CA TRP A 72 -1.20 14.18 -13.17
C TRP A 72 -1.87 12.85 -13.56
N MET A 73 -3.15 12.90 -13.96
CA MET A 73 -3.85 11.70 -14.42
C MET A 73 -3.16 11.13 -15.66
N ASP A 74 -2.76 11.99 -16.59
CA ASP A 74 -2.03 11.60 -17.79
C ASP A 74 -0.68 10.96 -17.48
N SER A 75 0.05 11.42 -16.45
CA SER A 75 1.30 10.79 -16.01
C SER A 75 1.13 9.36 -15.46
N LEU A 76 -0.08 9.00 -15.02
CA LEU A 76 -0.40 7.66 -14.55
C LEU A 76 -0.87 6.74 -15.68
N ILE A 77 -1.38 7.35 -16.75
CA ILE A 77 -1.89 6.70 -17.96
C ILE A 77 -0.83 6.71 -19.09
N GLY A 78 0.30 7.40 -18.90
CA GLY A 78 1.29 7.76 -19.92
C GLY A 78 1.78 6.60 -20.79
N SER A 79 1.22 6.52 -22.01
CA SER A 79 1.69 5.85 -23.25
C SER A 79 2.25 4.41 -23.17
N GLY A 80 2.08 3.72 -22.05
CA GLY A 80 2.31 2.29 -21.91
C GLY A 80 0.97 1.58 -21.88
N ASP A 81 0.83 0.55 -22.70
CA ASP A 81 -0.32 -0.36 -22.59
C ASP A 81 -0.37 -0.92 -21.16
N LEU A 82 -1.39 -0.55 -20.37
CA LEU A 82 -1.63 -1.11 -19.02
C LEU A 82 -2.30 -2.50 -19.10
N SER A 83 -2.66 -2.97 -20.31
CA SER A 83 -3.22 -4.30 -20.52
C SER A 83 -2.36 -5.43 -19.91
N PRO A 84 -1.01 -5.42 -19.88
CA PRO A 84 -0.22 -6.48 -19.26
C PRO A 84 -0.39 -6.59 -17.74
N LEU A 85 -0.87 -5.55 -17.05
CA LEU A 85 -1.15 -5.61 -15.60
C LEU A 85 -2.47 -6.33 -15.29
N PHE A 86 -3.39 -6.39 -16.26
CA PHE A 86 -4.71 -6.99 -16.13
C PHE A 86 -4.97 -8.14 -17.11
N ALA A 87 -4.01 -8.46 -17.97
CA ALA A 87 -4.04 -9.60 -18.88
C ALA A 87 -3.50 -10.86 -18.21
N ASP A 88 -4.03 -12.02 -18.60
CA ASP A 88 -3.48 -13.30 -18.17
C ASP A 88 -1.99 -13.42 -18.56
N PRO A 89 -1.14 -13.99 -17.69
CA PRO A 89 0.23 -14.32 -18.10
C PRO A 89 0.17 -15.28 -19.29
N PRO A 90 1.06 -15.13 -20.30
CA PRO A 90 1.10 -16.07 -21.39
C PRO A 90 1.38 -17.47 -20.83
N LEU A 91 0.49 -18.42 -21.15
CA LEU A 91 0.70 -19.85 -20.92
C LEU A 91 2.06 -20.23 -21.53
N SER A 92 3.07 -20.35 -20.67
CA SER A 92 4.36 -20.91 -21.03
C SER A 92 4.16 -22.37 -21.40
N THR A 93 4.21 -22.64 -22.71
CA THR A 93 4.11 -23.96 -23.34
C THR A 93 5.37 -24.82 -23.12
N ASP A 94 5.82 -24.98 -21.88
CA ASP A 94 6.98 -25.84 -21.58
C ASP A 94 6.83 -26.72 -20.33
N LEU A 95 5.64 -26.79 -19.69
CA LEU A 95 5.38 -27.77 -18.61
C LEU A 95 4.80 -29.12 -19.08
N ASP A 96 4.34 -29.24 -20.34
CA ASP A 96 3.79 -30.50 -20.87
C ASP A 96 4.85 -31.48 -21.40
N ARG A 97 6.14 -31.19 -21.23
CA ARG A 97 7.25 -32.03 -21.75
C ARG A 97 7.94 -32.92 -20.73
N LEU A 98 7.46 -32.98 -19.48
CA LEU A 98 8.08 -33.81 -18.44
C LEU A 98 7.22 -34.95 -17.91
N ILE A 99 6.02 -35.17 -18.46
CA ILE A 99 5.16 -36.26 -18.02
C ILE A 99 4.56 -36.95 -19.26
N MET A 100 5.04 -38.18 -19.53
CA MET A 100 4.58 -39.22 -20.47
C MET A 100 5.45 -39.47 -21.74
N PRO A 101 6.02 -40.68 -21.90
CA PRO A 101 6.54 -41.14 -23.18
C PRO A 101 5.40 -41.57 -24.12
N ARG A 102 5.53 -41.27 -25.42
CA ARG A 102 4.63 -41.68 -26.52
C ARG A 102 5.06 -43.01 -27.16
N GLY A 103 4.06 -43.73 -27.67
CA GLY A 103 4.13 -44.78 -28.71
C GLY A 103 3.76 -46.17 -28.17
N ASP A 104 2.85 -46.98 -28.75
CA ASP A 104 2.22 -46.95 -30.07
C ASP A 104 0.87 -47.72 -30.09
N VAL A 105 0.08 -47.33 -31.08
CA VAL A 105 -1.09 -47.92 -31.78
C VAL A 105 -1.36 -49.43 -31.59
N LEU A 106 -2.65 -49.83 -31.45
CA LEU A 106 -3.36 -50.83 -32.29
C LEU A 106 -4.85 -51.04 -31.90
N THR A 107 -5.71 -50.79 -32.90
CA THR A 107 -6.99 -51.44 -33.32
C THR A 107 -8.09 -51.93 -32.35
N VAL A 108 -9.32 -51.58 -32.77
CA VAL A 108 -10.68 -52.01 -32.40
C VAL A 108 -10.85 -53.54 -32.25
N ASP A 109 -11.45 -54.02 -31.15
CA ASP A 109 -12.77 -54.71 -31.12
C ASP A 109 -13.11 -55.33 -29.73
N GLN A 110 -14.42 -55.50 -29.48
CA GLN A 110 -15.11 -56.31 -28.43
C GLN A 110 -15.46 -55.69 -27.07
N LEU A 111 -16.78 -55.45 -26.88
CA LEU A 111 -17.48 -55.41 -25.59
C LEU A 111 -17.50 -56.80 -24.92
N PRO A 112 -17.62 -56.86 -23.58
CA PRO A 112 -18.87 -57.38 -23.00
C PRO A 112 -19.42 -56.63 -21.77
N GLN A 113 -20.68 -56.95 -21.49
CA GLN A 113 -21.67 -56.39 -20.56
C GLN A 113 -21.46 -56.71 -19.04
N PRO A 114 -22.30 -56.16 -18.11
CA PRO A 114 -21.92 -55.82 -16.74
C PRO A 114 -22.22 -56.92 -15.69
N VAL A 115 -21.53 -56.86 -14.55
CA VAL A 115 -21.81 -57.71 -13.37
C VAL A 115 -22.04 -56.86 -12.10
N LYS A 116 -22.94 -57.40 -11.28
CA LYS A 116 -23.77 -56.87 -10.19
C LYS A 116 -23.04 -56.29 -8.96
N ARG A 117 -23.77 -55.40 -8.27
CA ARG A 117 -23.55 -54.88 -6.91
C ARG A 117 -23.50 -55.99 -5.86
N ASP A 118 -22.68 -55.76 -4.83
CA ASP A 118 -22.93 -56.24 -3.46
C ASP A 118 -22.58 -55.17 -2.42
N LYS A 119 -23.15 -55.39 -1.23
CA LYS A 119 -23.57 -54.45 -0.16
C LYS A 119 -22.46 -53.86 0.72
N GLU A 120 -22.81 -52.72 1.29
CA GLU A 120 -22.16 -51.92 2.34
C GLU A 120 -22.31 -52.55 3.76
N PRO A 121 -21.33 -52.41 4.68
CA PRO A 121 -21.51 -52.70 6.10
C PRO A 121 -21.62 -51.44 6.99
N GLU A 122 -22.42 -51.57 8.06
CA GLU A 122 -22.72 -50.59 9.13
C GLU A 122 -21.50 -50.18 10.02
N PRO A 123 -21.57 -49.03 10.74
CA PRO A 123 -20.50 -48.56 11.63
C PRO A 123 -20.63 -49.03 13.10
N GLU A 124 -19.48 -49.17 13.77
CA GLU A 124 -19.32 -49.51 15.20
C GLU A 124 -19.50 -48.29 16.15
N PRO A 125 -19.80 -48.51 17.46
CA PRO A 125 -20.26 -47.47 18.39
C PRO A 125 -19.14 -46.72 19.14
N GLU A 126 -19.41 -45.47 19.50
CA GLU A 126 -18.53 -44.57 20.28
C GLU A 126 -18.48 -44.92 21.79
N PRO A 127 -17.39 -44.59 22.51
CA PRO A 127 -17.33 -44.61 23.97
C PRO A 127 -17.59 -43.23 24.63
N ASP A 128 -18.22 -43.28 25.81
CA ASP A 128 -18.64 -42.14 26.67
C ASP A 128 -17.48 -41.31 27.28
N PRO A 129 -17.76 -40.06 27.74
CA PRO A 129 -16.76 -39.07 28.12
C PRO A 129 -16.47 -39.02 29.64
N ASP A 130 -15.32 -38.45 30.01
CA ASP A 130 -14.97 -38.07 31.39
C ASP A 130 -13.99 -36.86 31.39
N PRO A 131 -13.79 -36.13 32.50
CA PRO A 131 -14.36 -34.79 32.69
C PRO A 131 -13.36 -33.60 32.61
N GLU A 132 -13.90 -32.39 32.48
CA GLU A 132 -13.18 -31.10 32.37
C GLU A 132 -12.23 -30.78 33.53
N PRO A 133 -11.13 -30.02 33.25
CA PRO A 133 -10.58 -29.08 34.20
C PRO A 133 -10.75 -27.62 33.74
N ASN A 134 -11.40 -26.87 34.61
CA ASN A 134 -11.57 -25.43 34.65
C ASN A 134 -10.22 -24.68 34.50
N SER A 135 -10.07 -23.84 33.48
CA SER A 135 -9.02 -22.80 33.47
C SER A 135 -9.51 -21.49 32.85
N LYS A 136 -9.46 -20.44 33.66
CA LYS A 136 -9.70 -19.04 33.28
C LYS A 136 -8.72 -18.64 32.17
N VAL A 137 -9.20 -18.43 30.96
CA VAL A 137 -8.43 -17.75 29.92
C VAL A 137 -8.46 -16.25 30.20
N THR A 138 -7.36 -15.75 30.76
CA THR A 138 -7.08 -14.32 30.78
C THR A 138 -6.42 -13.99 29.45
N VAL A 139 -7.10 -13.23 28.59
CA VAL A 139 -6.53 -12.77 27.32
C VAL A 139 -5.51 -11.67 27.63
N SER A 140 -4.23 -12.05 27.68
CA SER A 140 -3.11 -11.11 27.72
C SER A 140 -2.56 -10.94 26.31
N CYS A 141 -3.14 -10.04 25.53
CA CYS A 141 -2.49 -9.50 24.33
C CYS A 141 -1.57 -8.35 24.75
N SER A 142 -0.28 -8.64 24.89
CA SER A 142 0.75 -7.62 25.10
C SER A 142 1.93 -7.93 24.20
N SER A 143 1.74 -7.74 22.91
CA SER A 143 2.82 -7.75 21.93
C SER A 143 3.34 -6.32 21.78
N SER A 144 4.13 -5.85 22.75
CA SER A 144 4.94 -4.64 22.54
C SER A 144 6.03 -4.98 21.52
N GLN A 145 5.86 -4.57 20.26
CA GLN A 145 6.92 -4.69 19.27
C GLN A 145 8.09 -3.78 19.68
N SER A 146 9.17 -4.39 20.18
CA SER A 146 10.43 -3.71 20.40
C SER A 146 11.06 -3.31 19.07
N LEU A 147 11.66 -2.12 19.02
CA LEU A 147 12.55 -1.68 17.93
C LEU A 147 13.55 -2.79 17.57
N PRO A 148 13.85 -3.03 16.28
CA PRO A 148 14.93 -3.94 15.90
C PRO A 148 16.23 -3.51 16.60
N SER A 149 16.94 -4.47 17.20
CA SER A 149 18.10 -4.25 18.07
C SER A 149 19.28 -3.49 17.43
N SER A 150 19.30 -3.38 16.09
CA SER A 150 20.27 -2.54 15.36
C SER A 150 19.91 -1.06 15.38
N SER A 151 18.62 -0.69 15.35
CA SER A 151 18.13 0.69 15.29
C SER A 151 18.15 1.40 16.65
N SER A 152 17.92 0.68 17.76
CA SER A 152 17.96 1.22 19.12
C SER A 152 19.36 1.65 19.59
N SER A 153 20.40 1.31 18.82
CA SER A 153 21.79 1.67 19.09
C SER A 153 22.19 3.07 18.62
N HIS A 154 21.41 3.68 17.71
CA HIS A 154 21.77 4.99 17.16
C HIS A 154 21.61 6.09 18.24
N PRO A 155 22.63 6.94 18.49
CA PRO A 155 22.61 7.93 19.57
C PRO A 155 21.39 8.85 19.57
N VAL A 156 20.97 9.32 18.38
CA VAL A 156 19.76 10.15 18.21
C VAL A 156 18.51 9.42 18.70
N LEU A 157 18.29 8.18 18.26
CA LEU A 157 17.08 7.41 18.59
C LEU A 157 17.05 7.08 20.09
N LYS A 158 18.19 6.70 20.66
CA LYS A 158 18.32 6.48 22.11
C LYS A 158 17.99 7.74 22.90
N SER A 159 18.58 8.88 22.53
CA SER A 159 18.36 10.16 23.21
C SER A 159 16.89 10.59 23.17
N LEU A 160 16.20 10.40 22.04
CA LEU A 160 14.77 10.68 21.90
C LEU A 160 13.91 9.77 22.79
N LEU A 161 14.19 8.47 22.83
CA LEU A 161 13.49 7.53 23.70
C LEU A 161 13.68 7.86 25.18
N ASP A 162 14.90 8.22 25.58
CA ASP A 162 15.20 8.64 26.95
C ASP A 162 14.47 9.96 27.29
N CYS A 163 14.46 10.92 26.37
CA CYS A 163 13.69 12.16 26.52
C CYS A 163 12.19 11.88 26.70
N ALA A 164 11.60 10.98 25.91
CA ALA A 164 10.18 10.63 26.02
C ALA A 164 9.84 9.95 27.35
N ARG A 165 10.72 9.09 27.89
CA ARG A 165 10.54 8.49 29.23
C ARG A 165 10.57 9.53 30.34
N LEU A 166 11.44 10.52 30.20
CA LEU A 166 11.60 11.60 31.16
C LEU A 166 10.48 12.64 31.09
N ALA A 167 9.81 12.80 29.94
CA ALA A 167 8.84 13.87 29.70
C ALA A 167 7.73 13.97 30.77
N GLY A 168 7.26 12.85 31.31
CA GLY A 168 6.25 12.84 32.37
C GLY A 168 6.79 12.81 33.79
N SER A 169 8.02 12.32 34.00
CA SER A 169 8.58 12.05 35.34
C SER A 169 9.58 13.13 35.79
N ASN A 170 10.32 13.72 34.86
CA ASN A 170 11.31 14.77 35.09
C ASN A 170 11.42 15.69 33.85
N PRO A 171 10.47 16.63 33.67
CA PRO A 171 10.43 17.50 32.49
C PRO A 171 11.70 18.35 32.28
N ASP A 172 12.31 18.85 33.37
CA ASP A 172 13.54 19.65 33.29
C ASP A 172 14.71 18.84 32.73
N LEU A 173 14.83 17.57 33.14
CA LEU A 173 15.85 16.68 32.58
C LEU A 173 15.52 16.32 31.13
N ALA A 174 14.24 16.10 30.80
CA ALA A 174 13.81 15.86 29.43
C ALA A 174 14.20 17.03 28.50
N ILE A 175 13.97 18.28 28.91
CA ILE A 175 14.38 19.48 28.16
C ILE A 175 15.89 19.49 27.93
N LYS A 176 16.70 19.23 28.97
CA LYS A 176 18.16 19.15 28.84
C LYS A 176 18.60 18.05 27.87
N THR A 177 17.96 16.87 27.91
CA THR A 177 18.23 15.78 26.97
C THR A 177 17.84 16.18 25.54
N LEU A 178 16.73 16.90 25.38
CA LEU A 178 16.29 17.41 24.08
C LEU A 178 17.29 18.42 23.50
N ASP A 179 17.78 19.35 24.31
CA ASP A 179 18.79 20.34 23.90
C ASP A 179 20.11 19.68 23.48
N GLN A 180 20.49 18.58 24.12
CA GLN A 180 21.65 17.76 23.71
C GLN A 180 21.40 16.99 22.40
N THR A 181 20.14 16.72 22.06
CA THR A 181 19.74 16.00 20.84
C THR A 181 19.71 16.92 19.62
N ARG A 182 19.32 18.20 19.79
CA ARG A 182 19.18 19.18 18.69
C ARG A 182 20.39 19.27 17.74
N PRO A 183 21.65 19.27 18.21
CA PRO A 183 22.81 19.32 17.31
C PRO A 183 23.04 18.06 16.46
N LEU A 184 22.36 16.95 16.79
CA LEU A 184 22.54 15.66 16.13
C LEU A 184 21.53 15.42 14.99
N VAL A 185 20.49 16.25 14.90
CA VAL A 185 19.37 16.09 13.97
C VAL A 185 19.39 17.16 12.87
N SER A 186 18.82 16.85 11.70
CA SER A 186 18.82 17.76 10.55
C SER A 186 17.74 17.39 9.54
N LYS A 187 17.04 18.39 8.99
CA LYS A 187 16.07 18.22 7.89
C LYS A 187 16.71 17.77 6.58
N LEU A 188 18.00 18.03 6.39
CA LEU A 188 18.74 17.71 5.16
C LEU A 188 19.71 16.53 5.36
N GLY A 189 19.69 15.92 6.55
CA GLY A 189 20.59 14.82 6.90
C GLY A 189 20.15 13.46 6.34
N TYR A 190 20.78 12.42 6.88
CA TYR A 190 20.38 11.03 6.65
C TYR A 190 18.99 10.73 7.28
N PRO A 191 18.30 9.65 6.87
CA PRO A 191 16.95 9.32 7.37
C PRO A 191 16.78 9.45 8.89
N ILE A 192 17.72 8.90 9.67
CA ILE A 192 17.69 8.96 11.15
C ILE A 192 17.77 10.40 11.68
N GLN A 193 18.55 11.26 11.03
CA GLN A 193 18.66 12.67 11.43
C GLN A 193 17.39 13.46 11.09
N ARG A 194 16.73 13.12 9.97
CA ARG A 194 15.48 13.74 9.51
C ARG A 194 14.31 13.34 10.39
N VAL A 195 14.10 12.04 10.62
CA VAL A 195 13.07 11.56 11.56
C VAL A 195 13.34 12.12 12.96
N GLY A 196 14.60 12.12 13.40
CA GLY A 196 14.97 12.70 14.69
C GLY A 196 14.65 14.19 14.81
N PHE A 197 14.76 14.95 13.72
CA PHE A 197 14.37 16.36 13.67
C PHE A 197 12.86 16.52 13.99
N TYR A 198 11.98 15.81 13.30
CA TYR A 198 10.53 15.94 13.50
C TYR A 198 10.08 15.48 14.90
N PHE A 199 10.68 14.41 15.44
CA PHE A 199 10.42 13.97 16.81
C PHE A 199 10.96 14.94 17.86
N THR A 200 12.09 15.60 17.59
CA THR A 200 12.63 16.65 18.46
C THR A 200 11.66 17.84 18.54
N GLU A 201 11.12 18.27 17.40
CA GLU A 201 10.14 19.36 17.35
C GLU A 201 8.83 18.99 18.06
N ALA A 202 8.32 17.78 17.85
CA ALA A 202 7.12 17.30 18.54
C ALA A 202 7.30 17.22 20.06
N LEU A 203 8.44 16.72 20.54
CA LEU A 203 8.78 16.72 21.97
C LEU A 203 8.94 18.13 22.54
N SER A 204 9.54 19.04 21.76
CA SER A 204 9.67 20.43 22.16
C SER A 204 8.29 21.03 22.44
N VAL A 205 7.34 20.86 21.50
CA VAL A 205 5.96 21.34 21.68
C VAL A 205 5.32 20.74 22.93
N ARG A 206 5.49 19.43 23.17
CA ARG A 206 4.93 18.76 24.35
C ARG A 206 5.53 19.26 25.67
N LEU A 207 6.83 19.55 25.71
CA LEU A 207 7.54 19.92 26.94
C LEU A 207 7.41 21.41 27.29
N THR A 208 7.29 22.29 26.30
CA THR A 208 7.28 23.74 26.53
C THR A 208 5.89 24.36 26.52
N SER A 209 4.89 23.67 25.97
CA SER A 209 3.51 24.20 25.90
C SER A 209 2.77 23.89 27.19
N THR A 210 2.31 24.94 27.89
CA THR A 210 1.52 24.85 29.13
C THR A 210 0.02 25.09 28.92
N THR A 211 -0.38 25.48 27.72
CA THR A 211 -1.76 25.71 27.28
C THR A 211 -2.20 24.61 26.31
N SER A 212 -3.50 24.54 26.00
CA SER A 212 -4.05 23.68 24.92
C SER A 212 -3.17 23.74 23.65
N PRO A 213 -3.13 22.67 22.83
CA PRO A 213 -2.36 22.65 21.60
C PRO A 213 -2.58 23.96 20.84
N PRO A 214 -1.52 24.61 20.33
CA PRO A 214 -1.71 25.82 19.55
C PRO A 214 -2.79 25.55 18.49
N PRO A 215 -3.68 26.50 18.18
CA PRO A 215 -4.60 26.33 17.06
C PRO A 215 -3.80 25.93 15.82
N PRO A 216 -4.41 25.28 14.82
CA PRO A 216 -3.73 24.81 13.60
C PRO A 216 -3.22 25.98 12.72
N SER A 217 -2.54 26.98 13.28
CA SER A 217 -1.93 28.12 12.61
C SER A 217 -0.72 27.74 11.75
N SER A 218 -0.37 26.45 11.71
CA SER A 218 0.62 25.85 10.81
C SER A 218 0.06 24.64 10.05
N SER A 219 -1.26 24.46 9.97
CA SER A 219 -1.83 23.41 9.12
C SER A 219 -1.54 23.76 7.66
N SER A 220 -0.86 22.85 6.97
CA SER A 220 -0.74 22.88 5.51
C SER A 220 -2.10 23.08 4.86
N SER A 221 -2.16 23.90 3.81
CA SER A 221 -3.42 24.06 3.07
C SER A 221 -3.82 22.73 2.41
N SER A 222 -5.09 22.62 2.01
CA SER A 222 -5.56 21.44 1.28
C SER A 222 -4.79 21.24 -0.04
N GLU A 223 -4.41 22.34 -0.70
CA GLU A 223 -3.61 22.31 -1.93
C GLU A 223 -2.19 21.81 -1.65
N GLU A 224 -1.56 22.31 -0.58
CA GLU A 224 -0.22 21.87 -0.18
C GLU A 224 -0.21 20.37 0.19
N PHE A 225 -1.22 19.89 0.91
CA PHE A 225 -1.38 18.47 1.21
C PHE A 225 -1.54 17.65 -0.08
N THR A 226 -2.37 18.11 -1.01
CA THR A 226 -2.63 17.44 -2.29
C THR A 226 -1.36 17.31 -3.12
N LEU A 227 -0.56 18.38 -3.20
CA LEU A 227 0.72 18.38 -3.91
C LEU A 227 1.71 17.41 -3.25
N CYS A 228 1.89 17.48 -1.93
CA CYS A 228 2.78 16.57 -1.21
C CYS A 228 2.33 15.10 -1.36
N TYR A 229 1.03 14.84 -1.31
CA TYR A 229 0.48 13.50 -1.51
C TYR A 229 0.79 12.99 -2.92
N LYS A 230 0.64 13.82 -3.95
CA LYS A 230 1.06 13.50 -5.32
C LYS A 230 2.55 13.18 -5.37
N THR A 231 3.41 14.06 -4.85
CA THR A 231 4.87 13.84 -4.84
C THR A 231 5.24 12.51 -4.16
N LEU A 232 4.59 12.17 -3.05
CA LEU A 232 4.83 10.88 -2.38
C LEU A 232 4.37 9.69 -3.23
N ASN A 233 3.24 9.79 -3.93
CA ASN A 233 2.72 8.74 -4.79
C ASN A 233 3.58 8.50 -6.04
N ASP A 234 4.23 9.56 -6.52
CA ASP A 234 5.17 9.48 -7.64
C ASP A 234 6.49 8.85 -7.18
N ALA A 235 6.95 9.18 -5.98
CA ALA A 235 8.19 8.67 -5.40
C ALA A 235 8.08 7.24 -4.85
N CYS A 236 6.94 6.84 -4.29
CA CYS A 236 6.81 5.62 -3.49
C CYS A 236 5.56 4.80 -3.83
N PRO A 237 5.61 3.46 -3.66
CA PRO A 237 4.54 2.56 -4.11
C PRO A 237 3.31 2.51 -3.19
N TYR A 238 3.24 3.27 -2.09
CA TYR A 238 2.25 3.01 -1.03
C TYR A 238 0.79 3.05 -1.50
N SER A 239 0.38 4.16 -2.12
CA SER A 239 -1.00 4.34 -2.58
C SER A 239 -1.30 3.46 -3.79
N LYS A 240 -0.34 3.32 -4.72
CA LYS A 240 -0.45 2.41 -5.87
C LYS A 240 -0.67 0.96 -5.42
N PHE A 241 0.07 0.51 -4.41
CA PHE A 241 -0.12 -0.80 -3.80
C PHE A 241 -1.52 -0.92 -3.20
N ALA A 242 -1.93 0.03 -2.36
CA ALA A 242 -3.26 0.01 -1.73
C ALA A 242 -4.39 -0.04 -2.77
N HIS A 243 -4.36 0.87 -3.73
CA HIS A 243 -5.38 1.02 -4.77
C HIS A 243 -5.46 -0.19 -5.69
N LEU A 244 -4.32 -0.68 -6.22
CA LEU A 244 -4.33 -1.81 -7.15
C LEU A 244 -4.77 -3.10 -6.46
N THR A 245 -4.30 -3.35 -5.23
CA THR A 245 -4.74 -4.53 -4.45
C THR A 245 -6.23 -4.47 -4.13
N ALA A 246 -6.76 -3.31 -3.76
CA ALA A 246 -8.19 -3.12 -3.52
C ALA A 246 -9.01 -3.28 -4.81
N ASN A 247 -8.58 -2.64 -5.90
CA ASN A 247 -9.25 -2.70 -7.19
C ASN A 247 -9.32 -4.14 -7.72
N GLN A 248 -8.28 -4.95 -7.52
CA GLN A 248 -8.29 -6.35 -7.92
C GLN A 248 -9.35 -7.15 -7.14
N ALA A 249 -9.46 -6.94 -5.83
CA ALA A 249 -10.50 -7.58 -5.03
C ALA A 249 -11.92 -7.15 -5.44
N ILE A 250 -12.11 -5.87 -5.77
CA ILE A 250 -13.38 -5.34 -6.28
C ILE A 250 -13.69 -5.92 -7.66
N LEU A 251 -12.70 -6.00 -8.55
CA LEU A 251 -12.86 -6.54 -9.90
C LEU A 251 -13.29 -8.01 -9.87
N GLU A 252 -12.68 -8.82 -9.00
CA GLU A 252 -13.03 -10.23 -8.80
C GLU A 252 -14.42 -10.39 -8.19
N ALA A 253 -14.76 -9.61 -7.16
CA ALA A 253 -16.08 -9.65 -6.53
C ALA A 253 -17.21 -9.23 -7.49
N THR A 254 -16.90 -8.35 -8.45
CA THR A 254 -17.89 -7.80 -9.41
C THR A 254 -17.79 -8.41 -10.81
N GLU A 255 -17.09 -9.55 -10.97
CA GLU A 255 -16.78 -10.17 -12.27
C GLU A 255 -18.03 -10.37 -13.14
N SER A 256 -19.11 -10.89 -12.54
CA SER A 256 -20.37 -11.19 -13.22
C SER A 256 -21.40 -10.06 -13.19
N ALA A 257 -21.10 -8.97 -12.49
CA ALA A 257 -22.04 -7.86 -12.30
C ALA A 257 -22.13 -6.97 -13.54
N THR A 258 -23.35 -6.59 -13.90
CA THR A 258 -23.63 -5.63 -14.99
C THR A 258 -23.85 -4.21 -14.48
N HIS A 259 -24.40 -4.05 -13.28
CA HIS A 259 -24.52 -2.76 -12.58
C HIS A 259 -23.60 -2.78 -11.35
N ILE A 260 -22.55 -1.95 -11.37
CA ILE A 260 -21.57 -1.88 -10.29
C ILE A 260 -21.73 -0.54 -9.59
N HIS A 261 -21.86 -0.57 -8.26
CA HIS A 261 -21.88 0.63 -7.42
C HIS A 261 -20.76 0.59 -6.40
N ILE A 262 -19.77 1.47 -6.59
CA ILE A 262 -18.69 1.68 -5.65
C ILE A 262 -19.09 2.77 -4.66
N ILE A 263 -18.92 2.51 -3.38
CA ILE A 263 -19.07 3.49 -2.30
C ILE A 263 -17.68 3.73 -1.71
N ASP A 264 -17.11 4.89 -2.00
CA ASP A 264 -15.73 5.23 -1.61
C ASP A 264 -15.70 6.23 -0.45
N PHE A 265 -15.20 5.78 0.69
CA PHE A 265 -14.94 6.62 1.85
C PHE A 265 -13.53 7.18 1.76
N GLY A 266 -13.42 8.49 1.57
CA GLY A 266 -12.12 9.17 1.51
C GLY A 266 -11.67 9.54 0.10
N VAL A 267 -12.60 9.87 -0.81
CA VAL A 267 -12.25 10.33 -2.15
C VAL A 267 -11.37 11.57 -2.06
N MET A 268 -10.21 11.50 -2.69
CA MET A 268 -9.33 12.63 -2.96
C MET A 268 -9.37 12.99 -4.44
N GLN A 269 -8.36 12.55 -5.21
CA GLN A 269 -8.15 12.97 -6.60
C GLN A 269 -8.73 12.00 -7.64
N GLY A 270 -9.28 10.85 -7.23
CA GLY A 270 -9.94 9.88 -8.12
C GLY A 270 -9.02 8.87 -8.83
N ILE A 271 -7.71 8.91 -8.60
CA ILE A 271 -6.73 8.03 -9.25
C ILE A 271 -7.04 6.53 -9.17
N GLN A 272 -7.47 6.06 -7.99
CA GLN A 272 -7.84 4.65 -7.80
C GLN A 272 -8.92 4.25 -8.81
N TRP A 273 -9.89 5.13 -9.03
CA TRP A 273 -11.04 4.88 -9.88
C TRP A 273 -10.73 5.00 -11.36
N ALA A 274 -9.80 5.87 -11.78
CA ALA A 274 -9.32 5.87 -13.15
C ALA A 274 -8.69 4.50 -13.52
N ALA A 275 -7.81 3.98 -12.67
CA ALA A 275 -7.23 2.64 -12.88
C ALA A 275 -8.29 1.52 -12.88
N PHE A 276 -9.30 1.62 -12.02
CA PHE A 276 -10.40 0.65 -11.97
C PHE A 276 -11.29 0.70 -13.22
N LEU A 277 -11.65 1.90 -13.71
CA LEU A 277 -12.43 2.07 -14.93
C LEU A 277 -11.70 1.49 -16.15
N GLN A 278 -10.38 1.69 -16.23
CA GLN A 278 -9.55 1.05 -17.25
C GLN A 278 -9.64 -0.49 -17.19
N ALA A 279 -9.53 -1.06 -15.98
CA ALA A 279 -9.64 -2.52 -15.80
C ALA A 279 -11.04 -3.05 -16.16
N LEU A 280 -12.10 -2.31 -15.82
CA LEU A 280 -13.48 -2.65 -16.22
C LEU A 280 -13.69 -2.59 -17.74
N ALA A 281 -13.03 -1.66 -18.43
CA ALA A 281 -13.15 -1.52 -19.88
C ALA A 281 -12.56 -2.73 -20.63
N THR A 282 -11.58 -3.41 -20.05
CA THR A 282 -10.86 -4.56 -20.62
C THR A 282 -11.19 -5.89 -19.94
N ARG A 283 -12.16 -5.94 -19.01
CA ARG A 283 -12.45 -7.16 -18.26
C ARG A 283 -13.01 -8.28 -19.16
N PRO A 284 -12.69 -9.56 -18.92
CA PRO A 284 -13.13 -10.67 -19.78
C PRO A 284 -14.66 -10.78 -19.95
N GLY A 285 -15.43 -10.45 -18.91
CA GLY A 285 -16.90 -10.45 -18.94
C GLY A 285 -17.52 -9.33 -19.78
N GLY A 286 -16.71 -8.48 -20.42
CA GLY A 286 -17.16 -7.31 -21.17
C GLY A 286 -17.57 -6.13 -20.29
N LYS A 287 -17.68 -4.93 -20.87
CA LYS A 287 -17.99 -3.70 -20.12
C LYS A 287 -19.31 -3.82 -19.33
N PRO A 288 -19.37 -3.39 -18.06
CA PRO A 288 -20.63 -3.31 -17.32
C PRO A 288 -21.60 -2.34 -18.00
N THR A 289 -22.90 -2.57 -17.85
CA THR A 289 -23.95 -1.70 -18.40
C THR A 289 -24.06 -0.38 -17.65
N ARG A 290 -23.65 -0.34 -16.38
CA ARG A 290 -23.55 0.88 -15.59
C ARG A 290 -22.47 0.76 -14.51
N VAL A 291 -21.70 1.82 -14.33
CA VAL A 291 -20.76 1.99 -13.20
C VAL A 291 -21.14 3.26 -12.47
N ARG A 292 -21.35 3.17 -11.16
CA ARG A 292 -21.63 4.31 -10.29
C ARG A 292 -20.57 4.38 -9.20
N ILE A 293 -20.10 5.58 -8.89
CA ILE A 293 -19.24 5.85 -7.74
C ILE A 293 -19.91 6.90 -6.85
N SER A 294 -20.27 6.50 -5.62
CA SER A 294 -20.66 7.43 -4.57
C SER A 294 -19.44 7.79 -3.73
N GLY A 295 -18.99 9.03 -3.83
CA GLY A 295 -17.76 9.50 -3.21
C GLY A 295 -18.00 10.34 -1.96
N ILE A 296 -17.55 9.88 -0.80
CA ILE A 296 -17.45 10.69 0.42
C ILE A 296 -16.07 11.38 0.41
N PRO A 297 -15.95 12.70 0.56
CA PRO A 297 -14.67 13.38 0.51
C PRO A 297 -13.78 13.02 1.70
N SER A 298 -12.48 12.82 1.45
CA SER A 298 -11.51 12.69 2.54
C SER A 298 -11.44 13.97 3.38
N PRO A 299 -11.28 13.89 4.71
CA PRO A 299 -11.02 15.05 5.57
C PRO A 299 -9.80 15.88 5.11
N SER A 300 -8.88 15.25 4.39
CA SER A 300 -7.68 15.88 3.83
C SER A 300 -7.97 16.95 2.76
N LEU A 301 -9.17 16.96 2.18
CA LEU A 301 -9.64 18.01 1.25
C LEU A 301 -10.09 19.31 1.96
N GLY A 302 -9.96 19.36 3.29
CA GLY A 302 -10.28 20.53 4.09
C GLY A 302 -11.78 20.81 4.23
N SER A 303 -12.11 22.04 4.62
CA SER A 303 -13.48 22.43 5.02
C SER A 303 -14.44 22.70 3.85
N SER A 304 -13.92 22.77 2.62
CA SER A 304 -14.73 23.05 1.42
C SER A 304 -14.40 22.06 0.28
N PRO A 305 -14.66 20.75 0.47
CA PRO A 305 -14.27 19.71 -0.46
C PRO A 305 -15.07 19.70 -1.78
N ILE A 306 -16.18 20.45 -1.83
CA ILE A 306 -17.16 20.41 -2.93
C ILE A 306 -16.51 20.67 -4.29
N ARG A 307 -15.63 21.67 -4.40
CA ARG A 307 -14.97 22.01 -5.67
C ARG A 307 -14.03 20.90 -6.12
N SER A 308 -13.19 20.40 -5.21
CA SER A 308 -12.26 19.30 -5.49
C SER A 308 -13.00 18.04 -5.91
N LEU A 309 -14.08 17.69 -5.20
CA LEU A 309 -14.86 16.49 -5.47
C LEU A 309 -15.62 16.60 -6.80
N SER A 310 -16.13 17.79 -7.13
CA SER A 310 -16.74 18.07 -8.43
C SER A 310 -15.73 17.95 -9.57
N ALA A 311 -14.51 18.47 -9.39
CA ALA A 311 -13.45 18.35 -10.38
C ALA A 311 -13.03 16.89 -10.59
N THR A 312 -12.88 16.12 -9.50
CA THR A 312 -12.65 14.67 -9.56
C THR A 312 -13.77 13.93 -10.30
N GLY A 313 -15.04 14.25 -10.00
CA GLY A 313 -16.18 13.61 -10.67
C GLY A 313 -16.25 13.91 -12.18
N ASN A 314 -15.91 15.13 -12.59
CA ASN A 314 -15.87 15.49 -14.01
C ASN A 314 -14.75 14.76 -14.75
N ARG A 315 -13.53 14.78 -14.19
CA ARG A 315 -12.37 14.05 -14.72
C ARG A 315 -12.63 12.55 -14.90
N LEU A 316 -13.25 11.91 -13.91
CA LEU A 316 -13.63 10.50 -14.01
C LEU A 316 -14.71 10.25 -15.07
N ARG A 317 -15.66 11.19 -15.26
CA ARG A 317 -16.68 11.08 -16.30
C ARG A 317 -16.07 11.20 -17.69
N GLU A 318 -15.23 12.20 -17.91
CA GLU A 318 -14.52 12.41 -19.17
C GLU A 318 -13.64 11.18 -19.52
N PHE A 319 -12.92 10.64 -18.53
CA PHE A 319 -12.13 9.43 -18.72
C PHE A 319 -13.01 8.20 -19.03
N ALA A 320 -14.14 8.04 -18.34
CA ALA A 320 -15.10 6.96 -18.61
C ALA A 320 -15.71 7.05 -20.02
N GLU A 321 -15.95 8.26 -20.54
CA GLU A 321 -16.43 8.49 -21.91
C GLU A 321 -15.40 7.99 -22.94
N LEU A 322 -14.10 8.25 -22.73
CA LEU A 322 -13.03 7.71 -23.59
C LEU A 322 -12.99 6.17 -23.61
N LEU A 323 -13.39 5.55 -22.50
CA LEU A 323 -13.49 4.10 -22.36
C LEU A 323 -14.84 3.53 -22.79
N GLU A 324 -15.77 4.39 -23.26
CA GLU A 324 -17.16 4.05 -23.60
C GLU A 324 -17.90 3.31 -22.45
N LEU A 325 -17.68 3.77 -21.21
CA LEU A 325 -18.37 3.26 -20.03
C LEU A 325 -19.55 4.17 -19.68
N ASN A 326 -20.71 3.57 -19.40
CA ASN A 326 -21.84 4.29 -18.82
C ASN A 326 -21.56 4.56 -17.34
N PHE A 327 -21.13 5.79 -17.02
CA PHE A 327 -20.55 6.13 -15.73
C PHE A 327 -21.27 7.29 -15.01
N GLU A 328 -21.47 7.13 -13.71
CA GLU A 328 -22.01 8.14 -12.82
C GLU A 328 -21.06 8.38 -11.63
N PHE A 329 -20.77 9.64 -11.32
CA PHE A 329 -20.12 10.04 -10.07
C PHE A 329 -21.07 10.89 -9.22
N ILE A 330 -21.29 10.48 -7.97
CA ILE A 330 -22.22 11.11 -7.04
C ILE A 330 -21.45 11.54 -5.78
N PRO A 331 -21.25 12.84 -5.54
CA PRO A 331 -20.64 13.31 -4.30
C PRO A 331 -21.61 13.17 -3.13
N ILE A 332 -21.15 12.56 -2.04
CA ILE A 332 -21.89 12.44 -0.77
C ILE A 332 -21.25 13.38 0.25
N LEU A 333 -21.88 14.53 0.48
CA LEU A 333 -21.40 15.57 1.40
C LEU A 333 -21.99 15.44 2.81
N THR A 334 -22.85 14.44 3.04
CA THR A 334 -23.41 14.16 4.36
C THR A 334 -22.28 13.78 5.33
N PRO A 335 -22.19 14.42 6.51
CA PRO A 335 -21.20 14.06 7.51
C PRO A 335 -21.25 12.58 7.87
N VAL A 336 -20.09 11.97 8.08
CA VAL A 336 -19.94 10.52 8.25
C VAL A 336 -20.74 9.97 9.43
N ASP A 337 -20.89 10.75 10.50
CA ASP A 337 -21.68 10.46 11.70
C ASP A 337 -23.21 10.54 11.48
N GLN A 338 -23.64 11.07 10.33
CA GLN A 338 -25.05 11.22 9.95
C GLN A 338 -25.42 10.34 8.75
N LEU A 339 -24.47 9.55 8.24
CA LEU A 339 -24.69 8.70 7.07
C LEU A 339 -25.67 7.56 7.37
N THR A 340 -26.71 7.48 6.54
CA THR A 340 -27.64 6.35 6.50
C THR A 340 -27.56 5.68 5.13
N VAL A 341 -28.05 4.45 5.02
CA VAL A 341 -28.14 3.69 3.74
C VAL A 341 -28.80 4.52 2.63
N SER A 342 -29.82 5.30 2.98
CA SER A 342 -30.56 6.15 2.02
C SER A 342 -29.70 7.24 1.38
N ALA A 343 -28.58 7.64 1.99
CA ALA A 343 -27.66 8.62 1.39
C ALA A 343 -27.05 8.10 0.09
N PHE A 344 -26.88 6.79 -0.04
CA PHE A 344 -26.20 6.16 -1.17
C PHE A 344 -27.11 5.91 -2.38
N ARG A 345 -28.44 5.92 -2.20
CA ARG A 345 -29.44 5.73 -3.27
C ARG A 345 -29.18 4.45 -4.10
N VAL A 346 -28.86 3.37 -3.39
CA VAL A 346 -28.63 2.04 -3.96
C VAL A 346 -29.88 1.56 -4.70
N ASP A 347 -29.69 1.09 -5.93
CA ASP A 347 -30.74 0.42 -6.72
C ASP A 347 -30.75 -1.09 -6.44
N VAL A 348 -31.89 -1.76 -6.67
CA VAL A 348 -32.11 -3.17 -6.28
C VAL A 348 -31.19 -4.15 -7.02
N ASP A 349 -30.72 -3.79 -8.21
CA ASP A 349 -29.91 -4.62 -9.11
C ASP A 349 -28.41 -4.27 -9.10
N GLU A 350 -27.96 -3.43 -8.17
CA GLU A 350 -26.55 -3.04 -8.06
C GLU A 350 -25.73 -4.03 -7.23
N CYS A 351 -24.60 -4.45 -7.79
CA CYS A 351 -23.54 -5.10 -7.03
C CYS A 351 -22.67 -4.02 -6.37
N ILE A 352 -22.67 -4.01 -5.03
CA ILE A 352 -22.06 -2.94 -4.24
C ILE A 352 -20.67 -3.36 -3.77
N ALA A 353 -19.69 -2.49 -3.94
CA ALA A 353 -18.41 -2.59 -3.25
C ALA A 353 -18.19 -1.34 -2.39
N VAL A 354 -17.72 -1.54 -1.15
CA VAL A 354 -17.37 -0.43 -0.25
C VAL A 354 -15.85 -0.36 -0.11
N ASN A 355 -15.27 0.83 -0.25
CA ASN A 355 -13.83 1.05 -0.21
C ASN A 355 -13.45 2.02 0.91
N PHE A 356 -12.49 1.60 1.74
CA PHE A 356 -11.86 2.41 2.79
C PHE A 356 -10.34 2.40 2.57
N MET A 357 -9.81 3.36 1.81
CA MET A 357 -8.36 3.44 1.54
C MET A 357 -7.75 4.63 2.28
N LEU A 358 -7.01 4.34 3.35
CA LEU A 358 -6.30 5.32 4.17
C LEU A 358 -7.22 6.46 4.64
N ASP A 359 -8.42 6.12 5.13
CA ASP A 359 -9.40 7.11 5.58
C ASP A 359 -10.09 6.72 6.90
N LEU A 360 -10.29 5.42 7.17
CA LEU A 360 -11.06 4.97 8.34
C LEU A 360 -10.35 5.33 9.66
N TYR A 361 -9.01 5.42 9.66
CA TYR A 361 -8.23 5.88 10.80
C TYR A 361 -8.59 7.29 11.29
N HIS A 362 -9.15 8.17 10.43
CA HIS A 362 -9.60 9.50 10.84
C HIS A 362 -10.77 9.46 11.84
N LEU A 363 -11.46 8.32 11.95
CA LEU A 363 -12.57 8.12 12.88
C LEU A 363 -12.12 7.54 14.23
N LEU A 364 -10.86 7.16 14.36
CA LEU A 364 -10.32 6.64 15.62
C LEU A 364 -10.26 7.75 16.67
N ASP A 365 -10.77 7.44 17.86
CA ASP A 365 -10.65 8.27 19.05
C ASP A 365 -10.35 7.38 20.27
N ASP A 366 -10.69 7.82 21.48
CA ASP A 366 -10.51 7.00 22.70
C ASP A 366 -11.49 5.80 22.74
N SER A 367 -12.52 5.82 21.89
CA SER A 367 -13.48 4.75 21.63
C SER A 367 -13.35 4.21 20.20
N MET A 368 -14.11 3.16 19.88
CA MET A 368 -14.26 2.64 18.51
C MET A 368 -15.68 2.88 17.97
N GLU A 369 -16.48 3.73 18.61
CA GLU A 369 -17.91 3.86 18.30
C GLU A 369 -18.15 4.42 16.90
N ARG A 370 -17.38 5.43 16.49
CA ARG A 370 -17.48 6.06 15.16
C ARG A 370 -17.09 5.10 14.04
N VAL A 371 -15.99 4.36 14.23
CA VAL A 371 -15.57 3.28 13.31
C VAL A 371 -16.68 2.23 13.20
N GLN A 372 -17.16 1.72 14.33
CA GLN A 372 -18.21 0.70 14.36
C GLN A 372 -19.53 1.19 13.74
N TYR A 373 -19.86 2.48 13.89
CA TYR A 373 -21.02 3.07 13.23
C TYR A 373 -20.89 3.00 11.71
N VAL A 374 -19.77 3.46 11.15
CA VAL A 374 -19.55 3.43 9.70
C VAL A 374 -19.49 2.02 9.15
N LEU A 375 -18.84 1.10 9.87
CA LEU A 375 -18.82 -0.32 9.48
C LEU A 375 -20.23 -0.94 9.50
N ARG A 376 -21.11 -0.56 10.43
CA ARG A 376 -22.52 -0.99 10.41
C ARG A 376 -23.29 -0.40 9.23
N VAL A 377 -23.05 0.87 8.89
CA VAL A 377 -23.64 1.49 7.69
C VAL A 377 -23.18 0.74 6.43
N ALA A 378 -21.87 0.48 6.30
CA ALA A 378 -21.30 -0.34 5.23
C ALA A 378 -21.96 -1.73 5.19
N LYS A 379 -22.08 -2.43 6.32
CA LYS A 379 -22.71 -3.76 6.36
C LYS A 379 -24.18 -3.72 5.96
N SER A 380 -24.92 -2.68 6.36
CA SER A 380 -26.34 -2.52 6.02
C SER A 380 -26.62 -2.24 4.54
N LEU A 381 -25.59 -1.88 3.77
CA LEU A 381 -25.67 -1.84 2.31
C LEU A 381 -25.63 -3.23 1.67
N ASN A 382 -25.31 -4.28 2.44
CA ASN A 382 -25.11 -5.65 1.94
C ASN A 382 -24.11 -5.71 0.76
N PRO A 383 -22.86 -5.23 0.94
CA PRO A 383 -21.87 -5.20 -0.11
C PRO A 383 -21.37 -6.61 -0.46
N GLU A 384 -21.02 -6.80 -1.72
CA GLU A 384 -20.35 -8.02 -2.20
C GLU A 384 -18.92 -8.10 -1.67
N VAL A 385 -18.25 -6.94 -1.59
CA VAL A 385 -16.92 -6.82 -0.99
C VAL A 385 -16.74 -5.47 -0.29
N VAL A 386 -16.02 -5.49 0.82
CA VAL A 386 -15.47 -4.30 1.48
C VAL A 386 -13.94 -4.39 1.46
N THR A 387 -13.29 -3.38 0.91
CA THR A 387 -11.82 -3.25 0.91
C THR A 387 -11.38 -2.26 1.97
N LEU A 388 -10.34 -2.62 2.73
CA LEU A 388 -9.77 -1.79 3.80
C LEU A 388 -8.25 -1.72 3.64
N GLY A 389 -7.72 -0.50 3.45
CA GLY A 389 -6.30 -0.20 3.40
C GLY A 389 -5.92 0.77 4.51
N GLU A 390 -5.00 0.39 5.40
CA GLU A 390 -4.63 1.18 6.58
C GLU A 390 -3.12 1.16 6.87
N TYR A 391 -2.65 2.17 7.61
CA TYR A 391 -1.27 2.24 8.08
C TYR A 391 -1.00 1.21 9.18
N GLU A 392 0.13 0.51 9.12
CA GLU A 392 0.45 -0.54 10.10
C GLU A 392 1.28 0.01 11.28
N ALA A 393 0.61 0.70 12.21
CA ALA A 393 1.25 1.20 13.44
C ALA A 393 0.26 1.33 14.61
N ASN A 394 0.61 0.81 15.79
CA ASN A 394 -0.19 0.98 17.00
C ASN A 394 0.09 2.33 17.68
N LEU A 395 -0.60 3.38 17.23
CA LEU A 395 -0.59 4.75 17.79
C LEU A 395 -1.92 5.13 18.45
N ASN A 396 -2.78 4.12 18.61
CA ASN A 396 -4.10 4.06 19.22
C ASN A 396 -4.17 4.44 20.70
N ARG A 397 -4.63 3.43 21.45
CA ARG A 397 -4.92 3.45 22.88
C ARG A 397 -3.77 2.90 23.70
N VAL A 398 -2.54 3.27 23.36
CA VAL A 398 -1.35 2.95 24.17
C VAL A 398 -0.83 4.22 24.87
N GLY A 399 -0.15 4.04 26.00
CA GLY A 399 0.42 5.16 26.76
C GLY A 399 1.49 5.92 25.98
N PHE A 400 1.73 7.19 26.33
CA PHE A 400 2.63 8.09 25.60
C PHE A 400 4.00 7.49 25.26
N VAL A 401 4.69 6.88 26.23
CA VAL A 401 6.03 6.30 26.01
C VAL A 401 6.00 5.18 24.96
N ASN A 402 4.96 4.33 24.99
CA ASN A 402 4.80 3.26 24.01
C ASN A 402 4.40 3.82 22.64
N ARG A 403 3.47 4.80 22.58
CA ARG A 403 3.15 5.49 21.31
C ARG A 403 4.38 6.11 20.70
N PHE A 404 5.22 6.76 21.52
CA PHE A 404 6.45 7.38 21.07
C PHE A 404 7.41 6.37 20.45
N ALA A 405 7.65 5.25 21.13
CA ALA A 405 8.52 4.18 20.63
C ALA A 405 7.96 3.54 19.35
N ASN A 406 6.65 3.26 19.32
CA ASN A 406 5.97 2.71 18.15
C ASN A 406 6.04 3.66 16.94
N ALA A 407 5.74 4.94 17.15
CA ALA A 407 5.81 5.97 16.11
C ALA A 407 7.24 6.12 15.60
N LEU A 408 8.24 6.18 16.50
CA LEU A 408 9.63 6.32 16.11
C LEU A 408 10.09 5.13 15.27
N SER A 409 9.73 3.90 15.67
CA SER A 409 10.02 2.70 14.89
C SER A 409 9.37 2.73 13.51
N TYR A 410 8.10 3.12 13.44
CA TYR A 410 7.35 3.18 12.18
C TYR A 410 7.94 4.23 11.23
N TYR A 411 8.10 5.46 11.71
CA TYR A 411 8.58 6.56 10.89
C TYR A 411 10.06 6.44 10.52
N CYS A 412 10.91 5.74 11.29
CA CYS A 412 12.25 5.38 10.82
C CYS A 412 12.18 4.61 9.48
N SER A 413 11.35 3.57 9.41
CA SER A 413 11.17 2.79 8.19
C SER A 413 10.53 3.61 7.06
N VAL A 414 9.58 4.49 7.35
CA VAL A 414 9.00 5.42 6.35
C VAL A 414 10.08 6.34 5.78
N PHE A 415 10.85 7.03 6.62
CA PHE A 415 11.90 7.96 6.17
C PHE A 415 13.05 7.27 5.43
N GLU A 416 13.37 6.03 5.79
CA GLU A 416 14.32 5.19 5.06
C GLU A 416 13.77 4.77 3.69
N SER A 417 12.48 4.46 3.60
CA SER A 417 11.87 3.98 2.35
C SER A 417 11.67 5.03 1.27
N ILE A 418 11.61 6.32 1.63
CA ILE A 418 11.58 7.42 0.66
C ILE A 418 13.00 7.89 0.23
N GLU A 419 14.04 7.52 0.98
CA GLU A 419 15.42 7.97 0.74
C GLU A 419 15.96 7.62 -0.66
N PRO A 420 15.69 6.43 -1.24
CA PRO A 420 16.18 6.11 -2.58
C PRO A 420 15.49 6.92 -3.69
N ALA A 421 14.24 7.34 -3.46
CA ALA A 421 13.43 8.00 -4.46
C ALA A 421 13.59 9.53 -4.46
N MET A 422 13.99 10.11 -3.34
CA MET A 422 14.00 11.56 -3.15
C MET A 422 15.35 12.03 -2.58
N ALA A 423 16.06 12.86 -3.34
CA ALA A 423 17.38 13.37 -2.99
C ALA A 423 17.38 14.20 -1.68
N ARG A 424 18.55 14.29 -1.02
CA ARG A 424 18.64 14.92 0.30
C ARG A 424 18.43 16.42 0.34
N ASP A 425 18.65 17.08 -0.77
CA ASP A 425 18.51 18.50 -1.00
C ASP A 425 17.20 18.84 -1.74
N SER A 426 16.38 17.85 -2.10
CA SER A 426 15.05 18.08 -2.69
C SER A 426 14.16 18.84 -1.73
N LEU A 427 13.65 19.98 -2.18
CA LEU A 427 12.69 20.79 -1.44
C LEU A 427 11.34 20.09 -1.35
N GLU A 428 10.95 19.40 -2.43
CA GLU A 428 9.72 18.62 -2.50
C GLU A 428 9.71 17.52 -1.44
N ARG A 429 10.86 16.86 -1.22
CA ARG A 429 11.02 15.89 -0.13
C ARG A 429 10.83 16.51 1.24
N VAL A 430 11.46 17.67 1.49
CA VAL A 430 11.35 18.37 2.77
C VAL A 430 9.89 18.75 3.05
N GLU A 431 9.15 19.20 2.03
CA GLU A 431 7.73 19.50 2.16
C GLU A 431 6.88 18.24 2.38
N VAL A 432 7.10 17.17 1.62
CA VAL A 432 6.46 15.86 1.86
C VAL A 432 6.65 15.40 3.29
N GLU A 433 7.90 15.41 3.77
CA GLU A 433 8.21 15.03 5.14
C GLU A 433 7.53 15.92 6.17
N ARG A 434 7.52 17.24 5.97
CA ARG A 434 6.90 18.17 6.91
C ARG A 434 5.39 18.01 6.95
N VAL A 435 4.77 18.03 5.77
CA VAL A 435 3.32 18.11 5.58
C VAL A 435 2.64 16.78 5.89
N LEU A 436 3.19 15.66 5.41
CA LEU A 436 2.57 14.34 5.56
C LEU A 436 3.05 13.61 6.81
N PHE A 437 4.36 13.60 7.09
CA PHE A 437 4.90 12.80 8.19
C PHE A 437 5.08 13.60 9.48
N GLY A 438 5.67 14.80 9.40
CA GLY A 438 5.97 15.68 10.53
C GLY A 438 4.70 16.10 11.27
N ASN A 439 3.66 16.49 10.53
CA ASN A 439 2.36 16.81 11.11
C ASN A 439 1.72 15.61 11.83
N ARG A 440 1.81 14.39 11.26
CA ARG A 440 1.30 13.17 11.91
C ARG A 440 2.14 12.79 13.13
N ILE A 441 3.47 12.91 13.08
CA ILE A 441 4.36 12.75 14.23
C ILE A 441 3.95 13.72 15.34
N LEU A 442 3.77 15.00 15.00
CA LEU A 442 3.34 16.02 15.96
C LEU A 442 1.97 15.69 16.59
N ARG A 443 1.00 15.21 15.81
CA ARG A 443 -0.30 14.78 16.35
C ARG A 443 -0.18 13.54 17.24
N ALA A 444 0.67 12.59 16.88
CA ALA A 444 0.83 11.35 17.63
C ALA A 444 1.57 11.51 18.97
N VAL A 445 2.62 12.34 18.99
CA VAL A 445 3.56 12.45 20.14
C VAL A 445 3.78 13.87 20.66
N GLY A 446 3.12 14.87 20.10
CA GLY A 446 3.13 16.25 20.59
C GLY A 446 2.28 16.44 21.83
N LEU A 447 1.68 17.62 22.00
CA LEU A 447 0.92 17.97 23.19
C LEU A 447 -0.49 17.34 23.24
N ALA A 448 -1.11 17.13 22.08
CA ALA A 448 -2.50 16.70 21.98
C ALA A 448 -2.74 15.32 22.62
N GLU A 449 -3.79 15.22 23.44
CA GLU A 449 -4.29 13.98 24.03
C GLU A 449 -5.82 13.97 23.98
N GLY A 450 -6.43 12.81 24.27
CA GLY A 450 -7.89 12.67 24.25
C GLY A 450 -8.50 13.06 22.90
N ILE A 451 -9.59 13.83 22.92
CA ILE A 451 -10.31 14.26 21.71
C ILE A 451 -9.49 15.17 20.78
N GLU A 452 -8.47 15.87 21.30
CA GLU A 452 -7.62 16.74 20.49
C GLU A 452 -6.60 15.94 19.65
N ARG A 453 -6.31 14.70 20.06
CA ARG A 453 -5.37 13.82 19.36
C ARG A 453 -6.04 13.13 18.18
N THR A 454 -5.74 13.63 16.99
CA THR A 454 -6.21 13.14 15.68
C THR A 454 -5.11 12.33 14.97
N ASP A 455 -5.42 11.79 13.77
CA ASP A 455 -4.51 10.96 12.94
C ASP A 455 -3.89 9.78 13.69
N ARG A 456 -4.75 9.13 14.47
CA ARG A 456 -4.46 7.90 15.20
C ARG A 456 -4.27 6.74 14.21
N MET A 457 -3.53 5.71 14.60
CA MET A 457 -3.28 4.52 13.77
C MET A 457 -3.44 3.26 14.62
N GLU A 458 -3.87 2.17 13.98
CA GLU A 458 -4.01 0.85 14.59
C GLU A 458 -3.37 -0.22 13.72
N GLU A 459 -2.94 -1.32 14.34
CA GLU A 459 -2.40 -2.48 13.62
C GLU A 459 -3.52 -3.35 13.04
N SER A 460 -3.18 -4.15 12.03
CA SER A 460 -4.08 -5.09 11.34
C SER A 460 -4.93 -5.95 12.28
N GLY A 461 -4.40 -6.37 13.43
CA GLY A 461 -5.13 -7.15 14.42
C GLY A 461 -6.34 -6.43 15.03
N GLU A 462 -6.23 -5.12 15.30
CA GLU A 462 -7.35 -4.34 15.83
C GLU A 462 -8.40 -4.08 14.74
N TRP A 463 -7.96 -3.77 13.52
CA TRP A 463 -8.86 -3.63 12.37
C TRP A 463 -9.65 -4.90 12.09
N MET A 464 -8.99 -6.06 12.13
CA MET A 464 -9.63 -7.37 12.02
C MET A 464 -10.75 -7.52 13.06
N ALA A 465 -10.46 -7.23 14.33
CA ALA A 465 -11.44 -7.32 15.40
C ALA A 465 -12.65 -6.39 15.17
N GLN A 466 -12.44 -5.17 14.68
CA GLN A 466 -13.55 -4.24 14.38
C GLN A 466 -14.40 -4.69 13.18
N MET A 467 -13.77 -5.25 12.14
CA MET A 467 -14.46 -5.81 10.98
C MET A 467 -15.31 -7.02 11.38
N GLU A 468 -14.74 -7.99 12.10
CA GLU A 468 -15.45 -9.18 12.58
C GLU A 468 -16.59 -8.83 13.55
N LYS A 469 -16.34 -7.92 14.49
CA LYS A 469 -17.38 -7.42 15.41
C LYS A 469 -18.55 -6.75 14.68
N SER A 470 -18.29 -6.18 13.50
CA SER A 470 -19.31 -5.57 12.64
C SER A 470 -19.99 -6.58 11.69
N GLY A 471 -19.68 -7.87 11.82
CA GLY A 471 -20.32 -8.96 11.08
C GLY A 471 -19.69 -9.25 9.72
N PHE A 472 -18.49 -8.76 9.45
CA PHE A 472 -17.74 -9.08 8.25
C PHE A 472 -16.88 -10.33 8.43
N LYS A 473 -16.61 -11.02 7.33
CA LYS A 473 -15.67 -12.14 7.27
C LYS A 473 -14.57 -11.83 6.27
N SER A 474 -13.33 -12.12 6.67
CA SER A 474 -12.15 -11.90 5.81
C SER A 474 -12.24 -12.74 4.54
N VAL A 475 -11.76 -12.16 3.43
CA VAL A 475 -11.62 -12.76 2.11
C VAL A 475 -10.14 -12.80 1.76
N GLN A 476 -9.66 -13.99 1.39
CA GLN A 476 -8.26 -14.18 1.01
C GLN A 476 -7.98 -13.54 -0.34
N PHE A 477 -6.78 -12.99 -0.50
CA PHE A 477 -6.36 -12.43 -1.78
C PHE A 477 -6.12 -13.52 -2.82
N SER A 478 -6.45 -13.19 -4.07
CA SER A 478 -6.10 -14.05 -5.20
C SER A 478 -4.60 -14.01 -5.49
N ASN A 479 -4.13 -15.04 -6.19
CA ASN A 479 -2.77 -15.05 -6.75
C ASN A 479 -2.54 -13.88 -7.72
N TYR A 480 -3.59 -13.36 -8.37
CA TYR A 480 -3.52 -12.20 -9.25
C TYR A 480 -3.21 -10.93 -8.46
N ALA A 481 -3.90 -10.67 -7.35
CA ALA A 481 -3.64 -9.51 -6.49
C ALA A 481 -2.20 -9.49 -5.97
N ILE A 482 -1.70 -10.65 -5.51
CA ILE A 482 -0.30 -10.78 -5.05
C ILE A 482 0.68 -10.57 -6.21
N SER A 483 0.39 -11.11 -7.39
CA SER A 483 1.27 -10.98 -8.56
C SER A 483 1.33 -9.54 -9.07
N GLN A 484 0.19 -8.84 -9.14
CA GLN A 484 0.14 -7.42 -9.49
C GLN A 484 0.93 -6.57 -8.51
N ALA A 485 0.79 -6.82 -7.20
CA ALA A 485 1.59 -6.12 -6.21
C ALA A 485 3.10 -6.36 -6.40
N LYS A 486 3.52 -7.58 -6.77
CA LYS A 486 4.92 -7.87 -7.11
C LYS A 486 5.38 -7.13 -8.38
N VAL A 487 4.56 -7.10 -9.42
CA VAL A 487 4.87 -6.39 -10.68
C VAL A 487 4.97 -4.88 -10.44
N LEU A 488 4.07 -4.30 -9.64
CA LEU A 488 4.17 -2.90 -9.21
C LEU A 488 5.53 -2.63 -8.56
N LEU A 489 5.96 -3.49 -7.64
CA LEU A 489 7.23 -3.31 -6.94
C LEU A 489 8.44 -3.47 -7.88
N TRP A 490 8.34 -4.31 -8.92
CA TRP A 490 9.41 -4.49 -9.90
C TRP A 490 9.83 -3.19 -10.60
N ASN A 491 8.91 -2.22 -10.71
CA ASN A 491 9.16 -0.92 -11.34
C ASN A 491 10.03 0.03 -10.49
N TYR A 492 10.47 -0.39 -9.30
CA TYR A 492 11.31 0.41 -8.42
C TYR A 492 12.71 -0.21 -8.32
N ASP A 493 13.76 0.58 -8.61
CA ASP A 493 15.16 0.12 -8.58
C ASP A 493 15.63 -0.39 -7.21
N TYR A 494 14.89 -0.06 -6.15
CA TYR A 494 15.13 -0.43 -4.76
C TYR A 494 14.05 -1.40 -4.23
N SER A 495 13.36 -2.09 -5.13
CA SER A 495 12.34 -3.11 -4.85
C SER A 495 12.80 -4.21 -3.91
N ALA A 496 14.10 -4.54 -3.89
CA ALA A 496 14.67 -5.54 -2.98
C ALA A 496 14.50 -5.18 -1.49
N LYS A 497 14.27 -3.90 -1.16
CA LYS A 497 13.95 -3.44 0.19
C LYS A 497 12.47 -3.47 0.51
N TYR A 498 11.60 -3.45 -0.51
CA TYR A 498 10.19 -3.72 -0.33
C TYR A 498 9.92 -5.22 -0.30
N SER A 499 8.96 -5.64 0.51
CA SER A 499 8.45 -6.99 0.50
C SER A 499 6.95 -7.00 0.74
N LEU A 500 6.30 -8.05 0.22
CA LEU A 500 4.90 -8.33 0.51
C LEU A 500 4.85 -9.37 1.63
N VAL A 501 4.12 -9.05 2.69
CA VAL A 501 3.89 -9.96 3.80
C VAL A 501 2.42 -10.37 3.77
N ASP A 502 2.19 -11.59 3.30
CA ASP A 502 0.88 -12.23 3.31
C ASP A 502 0.61 -12.81 4.70
N SER A 503 -0.56 -12.47 5.26
CA SER A 503 -1.02 -12.96 6.55
C SER A 503 -2.17 -13.92 6.37
N THR A 504 -2.13 -15.04 7.11
CA THR A 504 -3.21 -16.04 7.13
C THR A 504 -4.58 -15.46 7.50
N SER A 505 -4.63 -14.27 8.10
CA SER A 505 -5.86 -13.55 8.41
C SER A 505 -6.43 -12.70 7.27
N GLY A 506 -5.94 -12.87 6.03
CA GLY A 506 -6.46 -12.19 4.83
C GLY A 506 -6.01 -10.73 4.71
N PHE A 507 -4.82 -10.44 5.21
CA PHE A 507 -4.17 -9.14 5.07
C PHE A 507 -2.91 -9.28 4.21
N LEU A 508 -2.76 -8.39 3.23
CA LEU A 508 -1.55 -8.24 2.44
C LEU A 508 -0.86 -6.93 2.86
N SER A 509 0.32 -7.02 3.45
CA SER A 509 1.09 -5.86 3.89
C SER A 509 2.23 -5.55 2.94
N LEU A 510 2.40 -4.27 2.60
CA LEU A 510 3.64 -3.73 2.05
C LEU A 510 4.59 -3.42 3.21
N ALA A 511 5.78 -4.01 3.17
CA ALA A 511 6.81 -3.86 4.18
C ALA A 511 8.10 -3.28 3.59
N TRP A 512 8.84 -2.53 4.40
CA TRP A 512 10.18 -2.05 4.13
C TRP A 512 11.17 -2.72 5.07
N ASP A 513 12.14 -3.44 4.52
CA ASP A 513 13.17 -4.21 5.28
C ASP A 513 12.53 -5.11 6.37
N GLY A 514 11.38 -5.70 6.05
CA GLY A 514 10.60 -6.55 6.95
C GLY A 514 9.64 -5.82 7.89
N LYS A 515 9.71 -4.49 8.03
CA LYS A 515 8.73 -3.70 8.80
C LYS A 515 7.52 -3.36 7.93
N LYS A 516 6.35 -3.86 8.29
CA LYS A 516 5.08 -3.51 7.64
C LYS A 516 4.80 -2.01 7.77
N LEU A 517 4.40 -1.37 6.66
CA LEU A 517 4.11 0.06 6.58
C LEU A 517 2.63 0.35 6.30
N LEU A 518 2.05 -0.44 5.40
CA LEU A 518 0.67 -0.31 4.94
C LEU A 518 0.12 -1.71 4.71
N THR A 519 -1.14 -1.93 5.09
CA THR A 519 -1.80 -3.22 4.93
C THR A 519 -3.15 -3.05 4.23
N VAL A 520 -3.47 -3.96 3.31
CA VAL A 520 -4.77 -4.06 2.63
C VAL A 520 -5.46 -5.37 3.03
N SER A 521 -6.79 -5.36 3.13
CA SER A 521 -7.63 -6.53 3.39
C SER A 521 -8.97 -6.41 2.66
N SER A 522 -9.62 -7.55 2.44
CA SER A 522 -10.93 -7.67 1.78
C SER A 522 -11.91 -8.45 2.65
N TRP A 523 -13.19 -8.10 2.59
CA TRP A 523 -14.21 -8.58 3.53
C TRP A 523 -15.59 -8.74 2.89
N ARG A 524 -16.45 -9.61 3.44
CA ARG A 524 -17.84 -9.82 3.01
C ARG A 524 -18.82 -9.90 4.18
#